data_AF-A0A1G1M0D4-F1
#
_entry.id   AF-A0A1G1M0D4-F1
#
_cell.length_a   1.000
_cell.length_b   1.000
_cell.length_c   1.000
_cell.angle_alpha   90.00
_cell.angle_beta   90.00
_cell.angle_gamma   90.00
#
_symmetry.space_group_name_H-M   'P 1'
#
loop_
_entity.id
_entity.type
_entity.pdbx_description
1 polymer ?
#
loop_
_entity_poly.entity_id
_entity_poly.type
_entity_poly.pdbx_seq_one_letter_code
_entity_poly.pdbx_strand_id
1 'polypeptide(L)'
;MKSYNTILNILKQNGYDETTNVSDFYFVNRQKIDPLILGPNVSRDEFALQVRWKSPLGIECTNAIKQYFDQKIKERQSTEKFRANHALMMNDPDWENKVSFNLDDFYATIDFSDFFFQFQGRSWNLNQFVYSFETSRIGGQQDLIGIDLSGIKLGNCRLVRLCFRGANFDNAKLFQVELIGTSFQGTSFRNAQLRNILAEEDSFFNGADFTAAGVLGIITLSDRNLTEPFRFTEVSYLYLVKQTFKSLLHIKSRTLIGQETGRHTAFANNPTTEMTLPKTHALREYVNWYQFTMDKINDLPNTQLIKRIGFLSSVVATKHWTSYWVLLFFALFLNLAFTGLYMLIPSHFCRTNTDFMTVFFDSTLIFTSLGLEGIKPITSLGQLLVISEVIFGYIVLALFVFLLARKVEWKY
;
A
#
# COMPACT_ATOMS: atom_id res chain seq x y z
N MET A 1 3.92 -13.12 15.76
CA MET A 1 4.34 -12.27 16.88
C MET A 1 3.11 -11.71 17.59
N LYS A 2 3.02 -11.80 18.93
CA LYS A 2 2.02 -11.03 19.70
C LYS A 2 2.30 -9.53 19.48
N SER A 3 1.26 -8.70 19.36
CA SER A 3 1.49 -7.26 19.18
C SER A 3 2.21 -6.66 20.39
N TYR A 4 2.97 -5.58 20.20
CA TYR A 4 3.63 -4.85 21.30
C TYR A 4 2.66 -4.56 22.45
N ASN A 5 1.44 -4.12 22.13
CA ASN A 5 0.39 -3.85 23.11
C ASN A 5 -0.09 -5.11 23.87
N THR A 6 -0.16 -6.25 23.17
CA THR A 6 -0.46 -7.54 23.81
C THR A 6 0.62 -7.91 24.82
N ILE A 7 1.89 -7.67 24.49
CA ILE A 7 3.02 -7.96 25.39
C ILE A 7 3.03 -6.99 26.56
N LEU A 8 2.79 -5.70 26.34
CA LEU A 8 2.65 -4.71 27.42
C LEU A 8 1.58 -5.13 28.44
N ASN A 9 0.43 -5.64 28.00
CA ASN A 9 -0.60 -6.13 28.90
C ASN A 9 -0.12 -7.32 29.76
N ILE A 10 0.67 -8.23 29.17
CA ILE A 10 1.31 -9.32 29.92
C ILE A 10 2.29 -8.76 30.95
N LEU A 11 3.09 -7.75 30.59
CA LEU A 11 3.99 -7.09 31.55
C LEU A 11 3.23 -6.46 32.71
N LYS A 12 2.12 -5.75 32.43
CA LYS A 12 1.27 -5.12 33.47
C LYS A 12 0.71 -6.16 34.45
N GLN A 13 0.21 -7.28 33.93
CA GLN A 13 -0.25 -8.42 34.74
C GLN A 13 0.87 -9.05 35.59
N ASN A 14 2.13 -8.77 35.28
CA ASN A 14 3.31 -9.32 35.94
C ASN A 14 4.11 -8.27 36.73
N GLY A 15 3.51 -7.11 37.05
CA GLY A 15 4.09 -6.11 37.93
C GLY A 15 4.72 -4.91 37.24
N TYR A 16 4.54 -4.74 35.93
CA TYR A 16 4.95 -3.52 35.25
C TYR A 16 3.98 -2.37 35.58
N ASP A 17 4.50 -1.35 36.24
CA ASP A 17 3.73 -0.22 36.78
C ASP A 17 3.65 1.01 35.85
N GLU A 18 4.19 0.91 34.63
CA GLU A 18 4.31 1.99 33.63
C GLU A 18 5.19 3.18 34.03
N THR A 19 5.64 3.26 35.29
CA THR A 19 6.55 4.31 35.76
C THR A 19 8.01 3.95 35.49
N THR A 20 8.34 2.66 35.59
CA THR A 20 9.66 2.14 35.24
C THR A 20 9.82 2.11 33.71
N ASN A 21 11.05 2.31 33.22
CA ASN A 21 11.33 2.11 31.81
C ASN A 21 11.02 0.65 31.41
N VAL A 22 10.24 0.46 30.34
CA VAL A 22 9.81 -0.87 29.88
C VAL A 22 10.99 -1.79 29.54
N SER A 23 12.10 -1.24 29.07
CA SER A 23 13.32 -1.98 28.76
C SER A 23 13.94 -2.53 30.04
N ASP A 24 14.15 -1.65 31.03
CA ASP A 24 14.73 -2.02 32.32
C ASP A 24 13.87 -3.07 33.02
N PHE A 25 12.55 -2.87 33.06
CA PHE A 25 11.62 -3.84 33.62
C PHE A 25 11.71 -5.20 32.91
N TYR A 26 11.71 -5.20 31.57
CA TYR A 26 11.76 -6.42 30.79
C TYR A 26 13.07 -7.19 31.01
N PHE A 27 14.22 -6.53 30.89
CA PHE A 27 15.52 -7.21 31.01
C PHE A 27 15.77 -7.72 32.44
N VAL A 28 15.31 -7.01 33.48
CA VAL A 28 15.39 -7.48 34.88
C VAL A 28 14.50 -8.71 35.11
N ASN A 29 13.32 -8.75 34.52
CA ASN A 29 12.33 -9.82 34.74
C ASN A 29 12.32 -10.89 33.62
N ARG A 30 13.33 -10.87 32.74
CA ARG A 30 13.32 -11.63 31.49
C ARG A 30 13.06 -13.13 31.67
N GLN A 31 13.71 -13.75 32.66
CA GLN A 31 13.53 -15.18 32.95
C GLN A 31 12.07 -15.55 33.25
N LYS A 32 11.31 -14.64 33.87
CA LYS A 32 9.88 -14.83 34.18
C LYS A 32 8.98 -14.47 33.00
N ILE A 33 9.34 -13.43 32.24
CA ILE A 33 8.50 -12.89 31.16
C ILE A 33 8.61 -13.71 29.87
N ASP A 34 9.81 -14.16 29.49
CA ASP A 34 10.05 -14.85 28.22
C ASP A 34 9.09 -16.04 27.99
N PRO A 35 8.86 -16.95 28.95
CA PRO A 35 7.89 -18.04 28.79
C PRO A 35 6.44 -17.60 28.52
N LEU A 36 6.06 -16.38 28.93
CA LEU A 36 4.69 -15.85 28.78
C LEU A 36 4.47 -15.19 27.42
N ILE A 37 5.54 -14.64 26.83
CA ILE A 37 5.50 -13.92 25.55
C ILE A 37 5.84 -14.84 24.38
N LEU A 38 6.64 -15.89 24.61
CA LEU A 38 7.04 -16.85 23.60
C LEU A 38 5.92 -17.84 23.28
N GLY A 39 5.79 -18.15 21.99
CA GLY A 39 4.97 -19.27 21.50
C GLY A 39 5.88 -20.40 20.99
N PRO A 40 5.33 -21.58 20.66
CA PRO A 40 6.12 -22.77 20.31
C PRO A 40 7.02 -22.61 19.07
N ASN A 41 6.80 -21.59 18.23
CA ASN A 41 7.53 -21.36 16.96
C ASN A 41 8.13 -19.95 16.83
N VAL A 42 8.43 -19.25 17.93
CA VAL A 42 8.95 -17.87 17.92
C VAL A 42 10.42 -17.85 18.34
N SER A 43 11.29 -17.15 17.59
CA SER A 43 12.67 -16.91 18.01
C SER A 43 12.70 -16.08 19.30
N ARG A 44 13.51 -16.48 20.29
CA ARG A 44 13.50 -15.98 21.68
C ARG A 44 13.53 -14.45 21.86
N ASP A 45 13.99 -13.68 20.88
CA ASP A 45 14.38 -12.27 21.08
C ASP A 45 13.59 -11.21 20.30
N GLU A 46 12.48 -11.53 19.64
CA GLU A 46 11.78 -10.52 18.81
C GLU A 46 11.31 -9.29 19.61
N PHE A 47 10.80 -9.48 20.82
CA PHE A 47 10.42 -8.36 21.70
C PHE A 47 11.63 -7.67 22.32
N ALA A 48 12.64 -8.45 22.74
CA ALA A 48 13.86 -7.93 23.33
C ALA A 48 14.61 -6.99 22.37
N LEU A 49 14.67 -7.35 21.09
CA LEU A 49 15.29 -6.57 20.02
C LEU A 49 14.56 -5.25 19.74
N GLN A 50 13.26 -5.17 20.03
CA GLN A 50 12.49 -3.91 19.96
C GLN A 50 12.64 -3.07 21.23
N VAL A 51 12.55 -3.69 22.41
CA VAL A 51 12.48 -2.98 23.68
C VAL A 51 13.85 -2.44 24.13
N ARG A 52 14.98 -3.00 23.66
CA ARG A 52 16.34 -2.46 23.95
C ARG A 52 16.49 -0.99 23.54
N TRP A 53 15.82 -0.59 22.46
CA TRP A 53 15.82 0.80 21.97
C TRP A 53 15.03 1.77 22.86
N LYS A 54 14.21 1.25 23.79
CA LYS A 54 13.48 2.06 24.76
C LYS A 54 14.28 2.35 26.04
N SER A 55 15.40 1.67 26.27
CA SER A 55 16.31 1.98 27.39
C SER A 55 16.93 3.39 27.23
N PRO A 56 17.43 4.03 28.29
CA PRO A 56 18.12 5.33 28.18
C PRO A 56 19.28 5.31 27.18
N LEU A 57 20.10 4.24 27.20
CA LEU A 57 21.19 4.05 26.23
C LEU A 57 20.66 3.87 24.80
N GLY A 58 19.56 3.12 24.63
CA GLY A 58 18.93 2.86 23.34
C GLY A 58 18.28 4.09 22.71
N ILE A 59 17.70 4.98 23.53
CA ILE A 59 17.15 6.25 23.07
C ILE A 59 18.27 7.13 22.52
N GLU A 60 19.36 7.29 23.26
CA GLU A 60 20.52 8.09 22.81
C GLU A 60 21.17 7.49 21.57
N CYS A 61 21.33 6.16 21.52
CA CYS A 61 21.82 5.46 20.33
C CYS A 61 20.91 5.72 19.11
N THR A 62 19.59 5.62 19.26
CA THR A 62 18.62 5.87 18.19
C THR A 62 18.71 7.32 17.68
N ASN A 63 18.83 8.29 18.59
CA ASN A 63 18.99 9.70 18.22
C ASN A 63 20.29 9.94 17.45
N ALA A 64 21.39 9.36 17.93
CA ALA A 64 22.69 9.45 17.25
C ALA A 64 22.66 8.78 15.87
N ILE A 65 21.99 7.63 15.73
CA ILE A 65 21.78 6.95 14.43
C ILE A 65 21.04 7.87 13.45
N LYS A 66 19.94 8.51 13.88
CA LYS A 66 19.19 9.47 13.04
C LYS A 66 20.06 10.65 12.61
N GLN A 67 20.83 11.20 13.55
CA GLN A 67 21.78 12.30 13.26
C GLN A 67 22.88 11.86 12.29
N TYR A 68 23.38 10.64 12.43
CA TYR A 68 24.42 10.08 11.57
C TYR A 68 23.93 9.90 10.13
N PHE A 69 22.70 9.41 9.92
CA PHE A 69 22.07 9.38 8.60
C PHE A 69 22.02 10.78 7.97
N ASP A 70 21.50 11.76 8.71
CA ASP A 70 21.40 13.15 8.24
C ASP A 70 22.78 13.74 7.92
N GLN A 71 23.77 13.48 8.76
CA GLN A 71 25.14 13.96 8.59
C GLN A 71 25.77 13.41 7.31
N LYS A 72 25.76 12.08 7.12
CA LYS A 72 26.35 11.44 5.92
C LYS A 72 25.70 11.94 4.63
N ILE A 73 24.38 12.10 4.64
CA ILE A 73 23.64 12.62 3.49
C ILE A 73 24.03 14.08 3.21
N LYS A 74 24.09 14.94 4.23
CA LYS A 74 24.47 16.35 4.07
C LYS A 74 25.92 16.51 3.61
N GLU A 75 26.85 15.76 4.19
CA GLU A 75 28.26 15.74 3.80
C GLU A 75 28.39 15.42 2.31
N ARG A 76 27.72 14.36 1.83
CA ARG A 76 27.72 14.01 0.41
C ARG A 76 27.15 15.12 -0.46
N GLN A 77 25.99 15.65 -0.10
CA GLN A 77 25.32 16.71 -0.86
C GLN A 77 26.10 18.04 -0.89
N SER A 78 27.02 18.25 0.06
CA SER A 78 27.89 19.42 0.09
C SER A 78 29.05 19.36 -0.91
N THR A 79 29.39 18.17 -1.41
CA THR A 79 30.51 18.00 -2.36
C THR A 79 30.22 18.66 -3.71
N GLU A 80 31.21 19.34 -4.28
CA GLU A 80 31.09 19.99 -5.60
C GLU A 80 30.71 18.99 -6.69
N LYS A 81 31.29 17.78 -6.62
CA LYS A 81 31.03 16.70 -7.56
C LYS A 81 29.56 16.26 -7.54
N PHE A 82 28.96 16.09 -6.36
CA PHE A 82 27.53 15.80 -6.26
C PHE A 82 26.68 16.93 -6.84
N ARG A 83 27.00 18.19 -6.52
CA ARG A 83 26.27 19.36 -7.03
C ARG A 83 26.36 19.47 -8.56
N ALA A 84 27.53 19.25 -9.13
CA ALA A 84 27.75 19.25 -10.58
C ALA A 84 26.95 18.13 -11.26
N ASN A 85 27.04 16.89 -10.74
CA ASN A 85 26.29 15.76 -11.26
C ASN A 85 24.77 15.96 -11.15
N HIS A 86 24.29 16.43 -10.00
CA HIS A 86 22.87 16.72 -9.80
C HIS A 86 22.37 17.85 -10.73
N ALA A 87 23.19 18.87 -10.97
CA ALA A 87 22.86 19.93 -11.92
C ALA A 87 22.79 19.42 -13.37
N LEU A 88 23.69 18.51 -13.75
CA LEU A 88 23.65 17.85 -15.06
C LEU A 88 22.38 17.01 -15.21
N MET A 89 22.04 16.17 -14.23
CA MET A 89 20.82 15.34 -14.25
C MET A 89 19.53 16.16 -14.42
N MET A 90 19.48 17.36 -13.85
CA MET A 90 18.28 18.20 -13.91
C MET A 90 18.16 19.03 -15.19
N ASN A 91 19.28 19.34 -15.85
CA ASN A 91 19.32 20.32 -16.93
C ASN A 91 19.74 19.74 -18.29
N ASP A 92 20.27 18.53 -18.34
CA ASP A 92 20.79 17.91 -19.56
C ASP A 92 20.07 16.57 -19.84
N PRO A 93 19.30 16.46 -20.94
CA PRO A 93 18.60 15.21 -21.28
C PRO A 93 19.55 14.04 -21.59
N ASP A 94 20.81 14.32 -21.89
CA ASP A 94 21.85 13.34 -22.25
C ASP A 94 22.91 13.20 -21.13
N TRP A 95 22.54 13.57 -19.89
CA TRP A 95 23.44 13.56 -18.74
C TRP A 95 24.10 12.20 -18.50
N GLU A 96 23.40 11.10 -18.82
CA GLU A 96 23.89 9.73 -18.65
C GLU A 96 25.21 9.50 -19.41
N ASN A 97 25.35 10.05 -20.62
CA ASN A 97 26.56 9.89 -21.42
C ASN A 97 27.70 10.85 -21.02
N LYS A 98 27.43 11.82 -20.14
CA LYS A 98 28.34 12.93 -19.79
C LYS A 98 28.96 12.78 -18.40
N VAL A 99 28.44 11.88 -17.56
CA VAL A 99 28.98 11.62 -16.24
C VAL A 99 29.73 10.29 -16.25
N SER A 100 30.91 10.24 -15.63
CA SER A 100 31.53 8.96 -15.31
C SER A 100 30.60 8.20 -14.37
N PHE A 101 30.03 7.09 -14.80
CA PHE A 101 29.16 6.23 -13.97
C PHE A 101 29.97 5.55 -12.86
N ASN A 102 30.32 6.31 -11.82
CA ASN A 102 30.59 5.76 -10.52
C ASN A 102 29.40 6.12 -9.62
N LEU A 103 28.61 5.13 -9.23
CA LEU A 103 27.45 5.32 -8.36
C LEU A 103 27.86 5.90 -7.00
N ASP A 104 29.10 5.69 -6.54
CA ASP A 104 29.68 6.35 -5.36
C ASP A 104 29.67 7.87 -5.49
N ASP A 105 29.57 8.40 -6.72
CA ASP A 105 29.52 9.82 -6.95
C ASP A 105 28.15 10.46 -6.65
N PHE A 106 27.10 9.64 -6.61
CA PHE A 106 25.71 10.07 -6.50
C PHE A 106 25.09 9.77 -5.14
N TYR A 107 25.59 8.76 -4.43
CA TYR A 107 25.00 8.31 -3.17
C TYR A 107 25.92 8.57 -1.98
N ALA A 108 25.33 8.96 -0.86
CA ALA A 108 25.99 8.84 0.44
C ALA A 108 26.01 7.36 0.82
N THR A 109 27.18 6.72 0.80
CA THR A 109 27.32 5.36 1.33
C THR A 109 27.24 5.40 2.85
N ILE A 110 26.29 4.66 3.40
CA ILE A 110 26.01 4.63 4.83
C ILE A 110 26.20 3.20 5.33
N ASP A 111 27.25 3.06 6.12
CA ASP A 111 27.51 1.96 7.02
C ASP A 111 27.90 2.52 8.40
N PHE A 112 27.79 1.69 9.42
CA PHE A 112 28.05 2.01 10.82
C PHE A 112 29.47 1.61 11.29
N SER A 113 30.44 1.45 10.37
CA SER A 113 31.83 1.09 10.74
C SER A 113 32.52 2.22 11.51
N ASP A 114 32.26 3.46 11.12
CA ASP A 114 32.79 4.68 11.76
C ASP A 114 31.78 5.38 12.69
N PHE A 115 30.68 4.71 13.03
CA PHE A 115 29.64 5.30 13.86
C PHE A 115 30.01 5.25 15.35
N PHE A 116 30.00 6.42 15.99
CA PHE A 116 30.17 6.57 17.43
C PHE A 116 29.18 7.58 18.02
N PHE A 117 28.77 7.36 19.27
CA PHE A 117 27.94 8.28 20.04
C PHE A 117 28.38 8.33 21.50
N GLN A 118 28.07 9.42 22.20
CA GLN A 118 28.40 9.60 23.62
C GLN A 118 27.20 9.25 24.49
N PHE A 119 27.44 8.48 25.55
CA PHE A 119 26.45 8.21 26.58
C PHE A 119 27.14 8.10 27.94
N GLN A 120 26.69 8.91 28.91
CA GLN A 120 27.25 8.95 30.28
C GLN A 120 28.79 9.11 30.32
N GLY A 121 29.35 9.99 29.47
CA GLY A 121 30.79 10.26 29.42
C GLY A 121 31.63 9.16 28.77
N ARG A 122 31.00 8.15 28.18
CA ARG A 122 31.67 7.08 27.42
C ARG A 122 31.30 7.15 25.94
N SER A 123 32.28 6.89 25.08
CA SER A 123 32.06 6.68 23.64
C SER A 123 31.59 5.25 23.37
N TRP A 124 30.54 5.12 22.57
CA TRP A 124 29.92 3.86 22.17
C TRP A 124 29.88 3.77 20.65
N ASN A 125 30.10 2.57 20.10
CA ASN A 125 29.73 2.24 18.74
C ASN A 125 28.49 1.32 18.70
N LEU A 126 27.97 1.06 17.50
CA LEU A 126 26.75 0.24 17.33
C LEU A 126 26.94 -1.17 17.88
N ASN A 127 28.11 -1.79 17.65
CA ASN A 127 28.39 -3.12 18.17
C ASN A 127 28.36 -3.14 19.70
N GLN A 128 29.09 -2.23 20.37
CA GLN A 128 29.11 -2.13 21.82
C GLN A 128 27.71 -1.94 22.42
N PHE A 129 26.85 -1.14 21.77
CA PHE A 129 25.44 -1.03 22.13
C PHE A 129 24.72 -2.38 22.04
N VAL A 130 24.82 -3.06 20.90
CA VAL A 130 24.19 -4.38 20.68
C VAL A 130 24.68 -5.41 21.70
N TYR A 131 25.98 -5.43 22.02
CA TYR A 131 26.59 -6.34 22.99
C TYR A 131 26.19 -6.04 24.45
N SER A 132 25.66 -4.85 24.75
CA SER A 132 25.21 -4.50 26.10
C SER A 132 23.89 -5.15 26.51
N PHE A 133 23.13 -5.69 25.54
CA PHE A 133 21.89 -6.43 25.79
C PHE A 133 22.10 -7.93 25.54
N GLU A 134 21.40 -8.75 26.32
CA GLU A 134 21.40 -10.21 26.15
C GLU A 134 20.48 -10.69 24.99
N THR A 135 20.51 -10.03 23.84
CA THR A 135 19.68 -10.37 22.68
C THR A 135 20.42 -11.23 21.66
N SER A 136 19.66 -11.91 20.80
CA SER A 136 20.17 -12.51 19.56
C SER A 136 20.99 -11.50 18.76
N ARG A 137 22.05 -12.01 18.13
CA ARG A 137 23.01 -11.22 17.35
C ARG A 137 23.04 -11.78 15.94
N ILE A 138 23.31 -10.91 14.98
CA ILE A 138 23.49 -11.29 13.57
C ILE A 138 24.95 -11.12 13.17
N GLY A 139 25.44 -12.01 12.31
CA GLY A 139 26.77 -11.90 11.70
C GLY A 139 26.66 -11.38 10.26
N GLY A 140 27.66 -10.65 9.80
CA GLY A 140 27.75 -10.18 8.40
C GLY A 140 26.91 -8.94 8.07
N GLN A 141 26.04 -8.49 8.97
CA GLN A 141 25.23 -7.28 8.86
C GLN A 141 25.32 -6.46 10.14
N GLN A 142 24.99 -5.17 10.04
CA GLN A 142 24.91 -4.24 11.17
C GLN A 142 23.51 -4.32 11.79
N ASP A 143 23.45 -4.66 13.08
CA ASP A 143 22.22 -4.97 13.80
C ASP A 143 21.44 -3.70 14.18
N LEU A 144 20.40 -3.42 13.42
CA LEU A 144 19.41 -2.37 13.66
C LEU A 144 18.01 -2.98 13.85
N ILE A 145 17.93 -4.25 14.26
CA ILE A 145 16.66 -4.96 14.40
C ILE A 145 15.80 -4.24 15.44
N GLY A 146 14.54 -3.98 15.10
CA GLY A 146 13.55 -3.37 15.98
C GLY A 146 13.70 -1.86 16.23
N ILE A 147 14.63 -1.17 15.57
CA ILE A 147 14.85 0.27 15.77
C ILE A 147 13.62 1.11 15.35
N ASP A 148 13.40 2.24 16.01
CA ASP A 148 12.36 3.21 15.65
C ASP A 148 12.91 4.38 14.82
N LEU A 149 12.79 4.26 13.50
CA LEU A 149 13.15 5.27 12.50
C LEU A 149 11.91 5.89 11.86
N SER A 150 10.78 5.92 12.58
CA SER A 150 9.57 6.57 12.09
C SER A 150 9.83 8.03 11.69
N GLY A 151 9.26 8.44 10.56
CA GLY A 151 9.41 9.77 9.98
C GLY A 151 10.80 10.09 9.42
N ILE A 152 11.76 9.14 9.40
CA ILE A 152 13.10 9.39 8.87
C ILE A 152 13.04 9.81 7.40
N LYS A 153 13.96 10.69 7.00
CA LYS A 153 14.11 11.14 5.62
C LYS A 153 15.46 10.64 5.10
N LEU A 154 15.44 9.64 4.23
CA LEU A 154 16.64 9.16 3.55
C LEU A 154 16.52 9.49 2.07
N GLY A 155 17.51 10.21 1.56
CA GLY A 155 17.51 10.73 0.20
C GLY A 155 18.91 10.65 -0.40
N ASN A 156 19.03 10.10 -1.61
CA ASN A 156 20.33 9.99 -2.31
C ASN A 156 21.39 9.27 -1.46
N CYS A 157 21.04 8.12 -0.90
CA CYS A 157 21.95 7.32 -0.08
C CYS A 157 21.95 5.85 -0.47
N ARG A 158 23.05 5.18 -0.15
CA ARG A 158 23.22 3.75 -0.26
C ARG A 158 23.33 3.15 1.13
N LEU A 159 22.45 2.20 1.44
CA LEU A 159 22.44 1.46 2.70
C LEU A 159 23.15 0.12 2.49
N VAL A 160 24.24 -0.11 3.22
CA VAL A 160 25.10 -1.28 3.01
C VAL A 160 25.05 -2.21 4.21
N ARG A 161 24.60 -3.45 3.99
CA ARG A 161 24.57 -4.54 4.97
C ARG A 161 23.88 -4.19 6.28
N LEU A 162 22.78 -3.44 6.21
CA LEU A 162 21.99 -3.05 7.38
C LEU A 162 20.87 -4.07 7.62
N CYS A 163 20.61 -4.43 8.87
CA CYS A 163 19.49 -5.31 9.21
C CYS A 163 18.43 -4.54 10.00
N PHE A 164 17.37 -4.13 9.30
CA PHE A 164 16.21 -3.43 9.85
C PHE A 164 15.04 -4.37 10.15
N ARG A 165 15.30 -5.66 10.39
CA ARG A 165 14.19 -6.61 10.64
C ARG A 165 13.30 -6.10 11.77
N GLY A 166 11.99 -6.05 11.53
CA GLY A 166 11.01 -5.58 12.51
C GLY A 166 11.19 -4.11 12.96
N ALA A 167 11.97 -3.30 12.24
CA ALA A 167 12.11 -1.88 12.51
C ALA A 167 10.82 -1.11 12.16
N ASN A 168 10.72 0.12 12.68
CA ASN A 168 9.64 1.04 12.37
C ASN A 168 10.13 2.15 11.42
N PHE A 169 9.62 2.17 10.20
CA PHE A 169 9.79 3.23 9.18
C PHE A 169 8.44 3.89 8.85
N ASP A 170 7.47 3.86 9.77
CA ASP A 170 6.18 4.51 9.56
C ASP A 170 6.35 5.99 9.27
N ASN A 171 5.63 6.50 8.28
CA ASN A 171 5.72 7.88 7.78
C ASN A 171 7.12 8.30 7.26
N ALA A 172 8.04 7.35 7.06
CA ALA A 172 9.36 7.64 6.50
C ALA A 172 9.26 8.13 5.06
N LYS A 173 10.27 8.89 4.62
CA LYS A 173 10.43 9.35 3.24
C LYS A 173 11.76 8.84 2.72
N LEU A 174 11.70 7.87 1.83
CA LEU A 174 12.84 7.25 1.16
C LEU A 174 12.81 7.68 -0.31
N PHE A 175 13.86 8.35 -0.78
CA PHE A 175 13.96 8.84 -2.16
C PHE A 175 15.33 8.55 -2.75
N GLN A 176 15.39 7.85 -3.89
CA GLN A 176 16.66 7.48 -4.53
C GLN A 176 17.59 6.79 -3.51
N VAL A 177 17.11 5.66 -2.98
CA VAL A 177 17.87 4.86 -2.00
C VAL A 177 18.27 3.56 -2.63
N GLU A 178 19.56 3.27 -2.60
CA GLU A 178 20.12 2.00 -3.02
C GLU A 178 20.31 1.10 -1.80
N LEU A 179 19.90 -0.16 -1.91
CA LEU A 179 19.99 -1.16 -0.85
C LEU A 179 20.92 -2.26 -1.31
N ILE A 180 22.00 -2.48 -0.57
CA ILE A 180 22.97 -3.54 -0.85
C ILE A 180 23.09 -4.40 0.40
N GLY A 181 22.67 -5.66 0.31
CA GLY A 181 22.67 -6.62 1.42
C GLY A 181 21.81 -6.16 2.60
N THR A 182 20.78 -5.34 2.38
CA THR A 182 19.99 -4.73 3.44
C THR A 182 18.66 -5.46 3.66
N SER A 183 18.39 -5.87 4.89
CA SER A 183 17.17 -6.63 5.24
C SER A 183 16.11 -5.73 5.88
N PHE A 184 14.93 -5.68 5.25
CA PHE A 184 13.72 -5.03 5.76
C PHE A 184 12.62 -6.04 6.15
N GLN A 185 12.99 -7.29 6.42
CA GLN A 185 12.00 -8.32 6.75
C GLN A 185 11.12 -7.93 7.95
N GLY A 186 9.79 -8.02 7.81
CA GLY A 186 8.86 -7.64 8.88
C GLY A 186 8.88 -6.16 9.30
N THR A 187 9.57 -5.28 8.58
CA THR A 187 9.62 -3.83 8.86
C THR A 187 8.26 -3.18 8.61
N SER A 188 7.91 -2.17 9.41
CA SER A 188 6.74 -1.34 9.16
C SER A 188 7.08 -0.13 8.29
N PHE A 189 6.38 0.06 7.18
CA PHE A 189 6.47 1.20 6.27
C PHE A 189 5.11 1.91 6.16
N ARG A 190 4.31 1.91 7.23
CA ARG A 190 2.93 2.41 7.13
C ARG A 190 2.93 3.89 6.83
N ASN A 191 2.13 4.30 5.86
CA ASN A 191 2.09 5.69 5.39
C ASN A 191 3.44 6.25 4.89
N ALA A 192 4.44 5.39 4.65
CA ALA A 192 5.74 5.83 4.15
C ALA A 192 5.66 6.21 2.66
N GLN A 193 6.61 7.03 2.22
CA GLN A 193 6.82 7.38 0.83
C GLN A 193 8.13 6.75 0.38
N LEU A 194 8.06 5.74 -0.48
CA LEU A 194 9.21 5.07 -1.06
C LEU A 194 9.25 5.42 -2.54
N ARG A 195 10.29 6.15 -2.95
CA ARG A 195 10.47 6.56 -4.33
C ARG A 195 11.85 6.19 -4.86
N ASN A 196 11.89 5.50 -6.00
CA ASN A 196 13.12 5.04 -6.66
C ASN A 196 14.03 4.28 -5.69
N ILE A 197 13.55 3.15 -5.16
CA ILE A 197 14.31 2.33 -4.21
C ILE A 197 14.90 1.13 -4.94
N LEU A 198 16.19 1.17 -5.23
CA LEU A 198 16.88 0.11 -5.92
C LEU A 198 17.34 -0.95 -4.91
N ALA A 199 16.86 -2.18 -5.06
CA ALA A 199 17.20 -3.28 -4.16
C ALA A 199 18.13 -4.27 -4.86
N GLU A 200 19.42 -4.18 -4.55
CA GLU A 200 20.47 -5.04 -5.09
C GLU A 200 20.92 -6.08 -4.05
N GLU A 201 21.79 -7.00 -4.48
CA GLU A 201 22.58 -7.94 -3.67
C GLU A 201 21.89 -8.38 -2.36
N ASP A 202 21.06 -9.43 -2.36
CA ASP A 202 20.48 -9.99 -1.13
C ASP A 202 19.74 -8.99 -0.22
N SER A 203 19.04 -8.02 -0.82
CA SER A 203 18.15 -7.10 -0.09
C SER A 203 16.72 -7.64 -0.03
N PHE A 204 16.12 -7.74 1.16
CA PHE A 204 14.87 -8.49 1.37
C PHE A 204 13.74 -7.66 1.99
N PHE A 205 12.50 -7.88 1.53
CA PHE A 205 11.29 -7.20 2.03
C PHE A 205 10.21 -8.15 2.57
N ASN A 206 10.54 -9.43 2.79
CA ASN A 206 9.57 -10.46 3.18
C ASN A 206 8.78 -10.07 4.43
N GLY A 207 7.45 -10.12 4.34
CA GLY A 207 6.56 -9.83 5.46
C GLY A 207 6.57 -8.37 5.95
N ALA A 208 7.25 -7.45 5.25
CA ALA A 208 7.17 -6.02 5.53
C ALA A 208 5.72 -5.51 5.41
N ASP A 209 5.41 -4.38 6.04
CA ASP A 209 4.08 -3.80 6.08
C ASP A 209 4.04 -2.45 5.35
N PHE A 210 3.56 -2.45 4.11
CA PHE A 210 3.36 -1.27 3.25
C PHE A 210 1.94 -0.71 3.32
N THR A 211 1.17 -1.02 4.38
CA THR A 211 -0.20 -0.50 4.57
C THR A 211 -0.22 1.02 4.37
N ALA A 212 -1.02 1.48 3.41
CA ALA A 212 -1.18 2.90 3.06
C ALA A 212 0.11 3.64 2.63
N ALA A 213 1.16 2.92 2.23
CA ALA A 213 2.39 3.49 1.71
C ALA A 213 2.29 3.89 0.23
N GLY A 214 3.05 4.89 -0.18
CA GLY A 214 3.25 5.25 -1.58
C GLY A 214 4.54 4.61 -2.08
N VAL A 215 4.44 3.71 -3.05
CA VAL A 215 5.54 2.97 -3.65
C VAL A 215 5.67 3.41 -5.12
N LEU A 216 6.64 4.28 -5.41
CA LEU A 216 6.79 4.95 -6.70
C LEU A 216 8.18 4.75 -7.31
N GLY A 217 8.27 4.06 -8.42
CA GLY A 217 9.52 3.90 -9.15
C GLY A 217 10.38 2.79 -8.56
N ILE A 218 10.64 1.80 -9.42
CA ILE A 218 11.67 0.76 -9.40
C ILE A 218 12.08 0.29 -8.00
N ILE A 219 11.10 -0.03 -7.14
CA ILE A 219 11.32 -1.20 -6.29
C ILE A 219 11.31 -2.36 -7.27
N THR A 220 12.48 -2.93 -7.57
CA THR A 220 12.57 -4.17 -8.35
C THR A 220 11.92 -5.26 -7.51
N LEU A 221 10.65 -5.54 -7.80
CA LEU A 221 9.93 -6.65 -7.18
C LEU A 221 10.33 -7.91 -7.96
N SER A 222 11.18 -8.72 -7.35
CA SER A 222 11.66 -9.98 -7.92
C SER A 222 11.57 -11.09 -6.88
N ASP A 223 11.65 -12.33 -7.34
CA ASP A 223 11.74 -13.50 -6.46
C ASP A 223 13.02 -13.51 -5.59
N ARG A 224 14.05 -12.74 -5.97
CA ARG A 224 15.26 -12.59 -5.16
C ARG A 224 14.99 -11.77 -3.90
N ASN A 225 14.29 -10.65 -4.05
CA ASN A 225 14.05 -9.71 -2.95
C ASN A 225 12.77 -10.03 -2.16
N LEU A 226 11.84 -10.80 -2.76
CA LEU A 226 10.53 -11.09 -2.20
C LEU A 226 10.12 -12.56 -2.43
N THR A 227 10.37 -13.42 -1.45
CA THR A 227 9.94 -14.83 -1.46
C THR A 227 8.58 -15.04 -0.79
N GLU A 228 8.17 -14.10 0.07
CA GLU A 228 6.88 -14.06 0.73
C GLU A 228 6.24 -12.68 0.52
N PRO A 229 4.91 -12.59 0.32
CA PRO A 229 4.26 -11.30 0.07
C PRO A 229 4.40 -10.36 1.27
N PHE A 230 4.59 -9.08 0.98
CA PHE A 230 4.44 -8.03 1.99
C PHE A 230 2.95 -7.70 2.20
N ARG A 231 2.63 -7.05 3.32
CA ARG A 231 1.28 -6.57 3.63
C ARG A 231 1.03 -5.23 2.96
N PHE A 232 -0.17 -5.02 2.45
CA PHE A 232 -0.58 -3.78 1.81
C PHE A 232 -2.09 -3.56 1.98
N THR A 233 -2.55 -2.35 1.70
CA THR A 233 -3.97 -2.00 1.72
C THR A 233 -4.46 -1.84 0.29
N GLU A 234 -5.48 -2.60 -0.09
CA GLU A 234 -6.10 -2.44 -1.41
C GLU A 234 -6.80 -1.09 -1.56
N VAL A 235 -6.84 -0.57 -2.78
CA VAL A 235 -7.63 0.62 -3.11
C VAL A 235 -9.12 0.33 -2.98
N SER A 236 -9.86 1.19 -2.28
CA SER A 236 -11.31 1.04 -2.18
C SER A 236 -11.97 1.36 -3.52
N TYR A 237 -13.03 0.62 -3.86
CA TYR A 237 -13.77 0.85 -5.10
C TYR A 237 -14.46 2.20 -5.16
N LEU A 238 -15.04 2.68 -4.05
CA LEU A 238 -15.63 4.01 -3.99
C LEU A 238 -14.59 5.09 -4.31
N TYR A 239 -13.36 4.90 -3.86
CA TYR A 239 -12.26 5.77 -4.24
C TYR A 239 -11.96 5.67 -5.74
N LEU A 240 -11.88 4.46 -6.32
CA LEU A 240 -11.67 4.29 -7.77
C LEU A 240 -12.74 5.01 -8.59
N VAL A 241 -14.03 4.77 -8.32
CA VAL A 241 -15.16 5.42 -9.00
C VAL A 241 -15.06 6.94 -8.87
N LYS A 242 -14.76 7.44 -7.67
CA LYS A 242 -14.57 8.87 -7.42
C LYS A 242 -13.42 9.45 -8.26
N GLN A 243 -12.31 8.75 -8.39
CA GLN A 243 -11.17 9.21 -9.19
C GLN A 243 -11.47 9.16 -10.69
N THR A 244 -12.12 8.09 -11.18
CA THR A 244 -12.55 8.00 -12.57
C THR A 244 -13.52 9.13 -12.94
N PHE A 245 -14.48 9.44 -12.07
CA PHE A 245 -15.42 10.54 -12.29
C PHE A 245 -14.75 11.92 -12.28
N LYS A 246 -13.81 12.16 -11.36
CA LYS A 246 -13.01 13.39 -11.35
C LYS A 246 -12.21 13.56 -12.64
N SER A 247 -11.57 12.48 -13.09
CA SER A 247 -10.80 12.48 -14.33
C SER A 247 -11.67 12.76 -15.55
N LEU A 248 -12.87 12.15 -15.62
CA LEU A 248 -13.86 12.41 -16.67
C LEU A 248 -14.25 13.88 -16.79
N LEU A 249 -14.42 14.56 -15.64
CA LEU A 249 -14.82 15.95 -15.56
C LEU A 249 -13.67 16.95 -15.75
N HIS A 250 -12.46 16.49 -16.10
CA HIS A 250 -11.25 17.34 -16.18
C HIS A 250 -10.98 18.12 -14.88
N ILE A 251 -11.53 17.65 -13.76
CA ILE A 251 -11.20 18.21 -12.46
C ILE A 251 -9.76 17.79 -12.22
N LYS A 252 -8.82 18.75 -12.23
CA LYS A 252 -7.40 18.51 -11.94
C LYS A 252 -7.29 17.76 -10.61
N SER A 253 -7.27 16.44 -10.70
CA SER A 253 -6.94 15.60 -9.59
C SER A 253 -5.43 15.53 -9.62
N ARG A 254 -4.76 16.16 -8.66
CA ARG A 254 -3.34 15.89 -8.39
C ARG A 254 -3.20 14.47 -7.81
N THR A 255 -3.81 13.46 -8.44
CA THR A 255 -3.53 12.06 -8.17
C THR A 255 -2.22 11.74 -8.88
N LEU A 256 -1.12 12.33 -8.40
CA LEU A 256 0.21 11.88 -8.81
C LEU A 256 0.29 10.41 -8.39
N ILE A 257 0.32 9.51 -9.37
CA ILE A 257 0.43 8.06 -9.14
C ILE A 257 1.58 7.84 -8.15
N GLY A 258 1.34 7.11 -7.08
CA GLY A 258 2.37 6.77 -6.09
C GLY A 258 2.70 7.84 -5.04
N GLN A 259 2.09 9.04 -5.07
CA GLN A 259 2.28 10.04 -3.99
C GLN A 259 1.18 10.04 -2.93
N GLU A 260 0.03 9.41 -3.20
CA GLU A 260 -1.02 9.29 -2.18
C GLU A 260 -0.61 8.29 -1.10
N THR A 261 -0.46 8.78 0.12
CA THR A 261 -0.31 7.98 1.33
C THR A 261 -1.57 8.09 2.19
N GLY A 262 -1.77 7.13 3.10
CA GLY A 262 -2.80 7.22 4.14
C GLY A 262 -4.18 6.64 3.80
N ARG A 263 -4.45 6.19 2.57
CA ARG A 263 -5.75 5.58 2.20
C ARG A 263 -5.64 4.13 1.73
N HIS A 264 -4.71 3.88 0.83
CA HIS A 264 -4.41 2.58 0.27
C HIS A 264 -2.93 2.57 -0.12
N THR A 265 -2.39 1.38 -0.39
CA THR A 265 -1.02 1.27 -0.88
C THR A 265 -0.99 1.59 -2.36
N ALA A 266 -0.27 2.64 -2.74
CA ALA A 266 -0.16 3.08 -4.12
C ALA A 266 1.08 2.49 -4.79
N PHE A 267 0.92 1.92 -5.98
CA PHE A 267 2.00 1.37 -6.80
C PHE A 267 2.14 2.16 -8.11
N ALA A 268 3.36 2.39 -8.54
CA ALA A 268 3.66 3.14 -9.76
C ALA A 268 5.05 2.79 -10.25
N ASN A 269 5.19 2.44 -11.53
CA ASN A 269 6.47 2.06 -12.13
C ASN A 269 7.23 0.98 -11.32
N ASN A 270 6.49 -0.01 -10.83
CA ASN A 270 6.99 -1.20 -10.14
C ASN A 270 6.97 -2.38 -11.11
N PRO A 271 8.12 -2.75 -11.70
CA PRO A 271 8.19 -3.93 -12.54
C PRO A 271 7.99 -5.18 -11.69
N THR A 272 7.17 -6.10 -12.18
CA THR A 272 6.90 -7.38 -11.53
C THR A 272 7.24 -8.58 -12.40
N THR A 273 8.01 -8.37 -13.48
CA THR A 273 8.35 -9.39 -14.49
C THR A 273 9.13 -10.55 -13.90
N GLU A 274 9.88 -10.30 -12.82
CA GLU A 274 10.71 -11.27 -12.12
C GLU A 274 10.02 -11.88 -10.89
N MET A 275 8.71 -11.66 -10.73
CA MET A 275 7.90 -12.30 -9.69
C MET A 275 7.24 -13.57 -10.27
N THR A 276 7.89 -14.72 -10.11
CA THR A 276 7.43 -16.01 -10.64
C THR A 276 6.93 -16.96 -9.55
N LEU A 277 7.25 -16.69 -8.28
CA LEU A 277 6.87 -17.56 -7.17
C LEU A 277 5.34 -17.61 -6.95
N PRO A 278 4.76 -18.82 -6.68
CA PRO A 278 3.32 -18.95 -6.42
C PRO A 278 2.82 -18.11 -5.24
N LYS A 279 3.65 -17.95 -4.21
CA LYS A 279 3.28 -17.20 -2.99
C LYS A 279 3.13 -15.69 -3.22
N THR A 280 3.84 -15.14 -4.21
CA THR A 280 3.80 -13.70 -4.54
C THR A 280 2.88 -13.40 -5.74
N HIS A 281 2.27 -14.42 -6.34
CA HIS A 281 1.39 -14.31 -7.50
C HIS A 281 0.22 -13.33 -7.27
N ALA A 282 -0.50 -13.46 -6.16
CA ALA A 282 -1.64 -12.58 -5.86
C ALA A 282 -1.22 -11.10 -5.73
N LEU A 283 -0.05 -10.85 -5.13
CA LEU A 283 0.53 -9.52 -5.02
C LEU A 283 0.90 -8.97 -6.40
N ARG A 284 1.57 -9.78 -7.24
CA ARG A 284 1.93 -9.43 -8.62
C ARG A 284 0.70 -9.00 -9.43
N GLU A 285 -0.34 -9.84 -9.44
CA GLU A 285 -1.58 -9.54 -10.17
C GLU A 285 -2.23 -8.24 -9.68
N TYR A 286 -2.24 -8.01 -8.36
CA TYR A 286 -2.77 -6.78 -7.80
C TYR A 286 -1.95 -5.55 -8.24
N VAL A 287 -0.62 -5.61 -8.15
CA VAL A 287 0.27 -4.50 -8.52
C VAL A 287 0.12 -4.16 -10.01
N ASN A 288 0.07 -5.17 -10.89
CA ASN A 288 -0.15 -4.96 -12.33
C ASN A 288 -1.52 -4.34 -12.62
N TRP A 289 -2.58 -4.88 -12.02
CA TRP A 289 -3.93 -4.34 -12.16
C TRP A 289 -4.01 -2.89 -11.65
N TYR A 290 -3.42 -2.60 -10.49
CA TYR A 290 -3.45 -1.26 -9.89
C TYR A 290 -2.79 -0.24 -10.80
N GLN A 291 -1.57 -0.52 -11.27
CA GLN A 291 -0.80 0.37 -12.14
C GLN A 291 -1.54 0.61 -13.45
N PHE A 292 -1.98 -0.45 -14.12
CA PHE A 292 -2.78 -0.34 -15.35
C PHE A 292 -4.05 0.51 -15.15
N THR A 293 -4.78 0.27 -14.06
CA THR A 293 -6.02 0.99 -13.78
C THR A 293 -5.77 2.47 -13.53
N MET A 294 -4.76 2.80 -12.73
CA MET A 294 -4.41 4.19 -12.42
C MET A 294 -3.86 4.93 -13.64
N ASP A 295 -3.06 4.28 -14.47
CA ASP A 295 -2.58 4.84 -15.74
C ASP A 295 -3.75 5.18 -16.66
N LYS A 296 -4.72 4.27 -16.80
CA LYS A 296 -5.94 4.52 -17.60
C LYS A 296 -6.81 5.64 -17.02
N ILE A 297 -6.95 5.72 -15.69
CA ILE A 297 -7.67 6.82 -15.04
C ILE A 297 -6.99 8.16 -15.35
N ASN A 298 -5.67 8.22 -15.36
CA ASN A 298 -4.95 9.47 -15.61
C ASN A 298 -4.92 9.87 -17.07
N ASP A 299 -4.92 8.92 -18.00
CA ASP A 299 -4.96 9.20 -19.43
C ASP A 299 -6.38 9.51 -19.95
N LEU A 300 -7.42 9.18 -19.17
CA LEU A 300 -8.82 9.41 -19.50
C LEU A 300 -9.15 10.81 -20.09
N PRO A 301 -8.62 11.93 -19.55
CA PRO A 301 -8.88 13.28 -20.06
C PRO A 301 -8.41 13.46 -21.51
N ASN A 302 -7.39 12.73 -21.95
CA ASN A 302 -6.80 12.82 -23.29
C ASN A 302 -7.47 11.88 -24.31
N THR A 303 -8.40 11.03 -23.87
CA THR A 303 -9.07 10.05 -24.74
C THR A 303 -10.41 10.55 -25.29
N GLN A 304 -10.89 9.92 -26.38
CA GLN A 304 -12.21 10.18 -26.97
C GLN A 304 -13.35 9.85 -26.00
N LEU A 305 -14.46 10.62 -26.03
CA LEU A 305 -15.59 10.48 -25.11
C LEU A 305 -16.14 9.05 -25.00
N ILE A 306 -16.25 8.33 -26.13
CA ILE A 306 -16.73 6.93 -26.13
C ILE A 306 -15.82 5.98 -25.35
N LYS A 307 -14.49 6.20 -25.39
CA LYS A 307 -13.51 5.45 -24.61
C LYS A 307 -13.61 5.79 -23.12
N ARG A 308 -13.92 7.05 -22.79
CA ARG A 308 -14.16 7.48 -21.41
C ARG A 308 -15.38 6.79 -20.80
N ILE A 309 -16.48 6.76 -21.54
CA ILE A 309 -17.72 6.08 -21.13
C ILE A 309 -17.48 4.57 -21.02
N GLY A 310 -16.82 3.95 -22.01
CA GLY A 310 -16.49 2.53 -21.97
C GLY A 310 -15.62 2.14 -20.78
N PHE A 311 -14.59 2.94 -20.45
CA PHE A 311 -13.74 2.70 -19.29
C PHE A 311 -14.46 2.97 -17.96
N LEU A 312 -15.31 4.00 -17.87
CA LEU A 312 -16.16 4.21 -16.70
C LEU A 312 -17.08 3.01 -16.48
N SER A 313 -17.72 2.51 -17.54
CA SER A 313 -18.53 1.29 -17.50
C SER A 313 -17.69 0.10 -17.06
N SER A 314 -16.43 -0.02 -17.52
CA SER A 314 -15.55 -1.10 -17.08
C SER A 314 -15.13 -0.97 -15.62
N VAL A 315 -14.84 0.24 -15.11
CA VAL A 315 -14.51 0.51 -13.70
C VAL A 315 -15.72 0.21 -12.81
N VAL A 316 -16.91 0.70 -13.19
CA VAL A 316 -18.16 0.36 -12.53
C VAL A 316 -18.37 -1.15 -12.55
N ALA A 317 -18.03 -1.80 -13.66
CA ALA A 317 -18.15 -3.24 -13.82
C ALA A 317 -17.00 -4.07 -13.21
N THR A 318 -15.89 -3.49 -12.74
CA THR A 318 -14.74 -4.27 -12.23
C THR A 318 -14.83 -4.56 -10.74
N LYS A 319 -14.33 -5.76 -10.37
CA LYS A 319 -14.01 -6.31 -9.02
C LYS A 319 -15.11 -6.26 -7.95
N HIS A 320 -16.12 -5.41 -8.03
CA HIS A 320 -17.07 -5.09 -6.96
C HIS A 320 -18.52 -5.47 -7.24
N TRP A 321 -18.77 -6.19 -8.34
CA TRP A 321 -19.92 -7.10 -8.36
C TRP A 321 -19.87 -8.04 -7.14
N THR A 322 -18.69 -8.29 -6.55
CA THR A 322 -18.53 -9.09 -5.31
C THR A 322 -19.31 -8.58 -4.08
N SER A 323 -19.81 -7.34 -4.09
CA SER A 323 -20.64 -6.78 -3.03
C SER A 323 -22.11 -6.72 -3.43
N TYR A 324 -22.98 -7.41 -2.67
CA TYR A 324 -24.43 -7.35 -2.84
C TYR A 324 -24.97 -5.92 -2.84
N TRP A 325 -24.37 -5.03 -2.06
CA TRP A 325 -24.79 -3.63 -1.98
C TRP A 325 -24.53 -2.86 -3.28
N VAL A 326 -23.38 -3.09 -3.92
CA VAL A 326 -23.04 -2.42 -5.20
C VAL A 326 -24.03 -2.85 -6.28
N LEU A 327 -24.34 -4.14 -6.32
CA LEU A 327 -25.27 -4.71 -7.30
C LEU A 327 -26.71 -4.26 -7.05
N LEU A 328 -27.12 -4.17 -5.78
CA LEU A 328 -28.42 -3.60 -5.39
C LEU A 328 -28.54 -2.12 -5.82
N PHE A 329 -27.53 -1.30 -5.54
CA PHE A 329 -27.54 0.12 -5.95
C PHE A 329 -27.50 0.28 -7.48
N PHE A 330 -26.79 -0.60 -8.20
CA PHE A 330 -26.79 -0.61 -9.65
C PHE A 330 -28.15 -1.00 -10.23
N ALA A 331 -28.81 -2.02 -9.66
CA ALA A 331 -30.17 -2.39 -10.03
C ALA A 331 -31.16 -1.24 -9.80
N LEU A 332 -31.06 -0.57 -8.65
CA LEU A 332 -31.87 0.61 -8.33
C LEU A 332 -31.61 1.76 -9.32
N PHE A 333 -30.35 2.02 -9.67
CA PHE A 333 -29.98 3.05 -10.63
C PHE A 333 -30.56 2.78 -12.03
N LEU A 334 -30.46 1.55 -12.53
CA LEU A 334 -31.05 1.18 -13.82
C LEU A 334 -32.56 1.34 -13.82
N ASN A 335 -33.22 0.89 -12.76
CA ASN A 335 -34.67 0.99 -12.59
C ASN A 335 -35.15 2.46 -12.56
N LEU A 336 -34.42 3.32 -11.83
CA LEU A 336 -34.65 4.78 -11.87
C LEU A 336 -34.42 5.38 -13.27
N ALA A 337 -33.41 4.91 -14.00
CA ALA A 337 -33.14 5.39 -15.35
C ALA A 337 -34.25 4.99 -16.34
N PHE A 338 -34.74 3.75 -16.30
CA PHE A 338 -35.87 3.29 -17.10
C PHE A 338 -37.16 4.01 -16.74
N THR A 339 -37.42 4.21 -15.45
CA THR A 339 -38.52 5.06 -14.96
C THR A 339 -38.45 6.46 -15.59
N GLY A 340 -37.27 7.09 -15.56
CA GLY A 340 -37.05 8.39 -16.21
C GLY A 340 -37.31 8.36 -17.71
N LEU A 341 -36.83 7.33 -18.42
CA LEU A 341 -37.09 7.16 -19.86
C LEU A 341 -38.57 7.01 -20.15
N TYR A 342 -39.30 6.19 -19.37
CA TYR A 342 -40.74 6.07 -19.51
C TYR A 342 -41.41 7.43 -19.31
N MET A 343 -41.03 8.21 -18.31
CA MET A 343 -41.64 9.53 -18.11
C MET A 343 -41.30 10.55 -19.21
N LEU A 344 -40.12 10.49 -19.81
CA LEU A 344 -39.67 11.45 -20.84
C LEU A 344 -40.32 11.24 -22.21
N ILE A 345 -40.66 10.01 -22.58
CA ILE A 345 -41.22 9.67 -23.89
C ILE A 345 -42.57 8.93 -23.77
N PRO A 346 -43.61 9.58 -23.21
CA PRO A 346 -44.87 8.93 -22.88
C PRO A 346 -45.66 8.41 -24.07
N SER A 347 -45.52 9.05 -25.24
CA SER A 347 -46.22 8.69 -26.49
C SER A 347 -45.94 7.26 -26.98
N HIS A 348 -44.87 6.63 -26.50
CA HIS A 348 -44.49 5.29 -26.92
C HIS A 348 -45.13 4.16 -26.09
N PHE A 349 -45.87 4.51 -25.03
CA PHE A 349 -46.39 3.55 -24.04
C PHE A 349 -47.85 3.85 -23.66
N CYS A 350 -48.65 2.80 -23.51
CA CYS A 350 -49.95 2.86 -22.88
C CYS A 350 -49.76 2.67 -21.38
N ARG A 351 -50.27 3.62 -20.57
CA ARG A 351 -50.15 3.63 -19.11
C ARG A 351 -51.45 4.04 -18.46
N THR A 352 -51.72 3.48 -17.29
CA THR A 352 -52.89 3.78 -16.46
C THR A 352 -52.69 5.00 -15.56
N ASN A 353 -51.45 5.28 -15.14
CA ASN A 353 -51.09 6.39 -14.27
C ASN A 353 -49.75 7.03 -14.69
N THR A 354 -49.59 8.32 -14.42
CA THR A 354 -48.39 9.12 -14.74
C THR A 354 -47.56 9.48 -13.52
N ASP A 355 -48.02 9.12 -12.31
CA ASP A 355 -47.27 9.37 -11.07
C ASP A 355 -45.93 8.60 -11.05
N PHE A 356 -44.88 9.28 -10.58
CA PHE A 356 -43.51 8.74 -10.56
C PHE A 356 -43.43 7.42 -9.80
N MET A 357 -44.07 7.31 -8.63
CA MET A 357 -43.98 6.09 -7.81
C MET A 357 -44.67 4.91 -8.49
N THR A 358 -45.76 5.17 -9.22
CA THR A 358 -46.45 4.12 -9.97
C THR A 358 -45.61 3.65 -11.16
N VAL A 359 -45.02 4.59 -11.93
CA VAL A 359 -44.13 4.24 -13.06
C VAL A 359 -42.87 3.51 -12.56
N PHE A 360 -42.32 3.90 -11.41
CA PHE A 360 -41.18 3.22 -10.80
C PHE A 360 -41.52 1.79 -10.35
N PHE A 361 -42.70 1.60 -9.75
CA PHE A 361 -43.19 0.27 -9.39
C PHE A 361 -43.38 -0.60 -10.64
N ASP A 362 -43.99 -0.06 -11.70
CA ASP A 362 -44.19 -0.77 -12.96
C ASP A 362 -42.85 -1.12 -13.63
N SER A 363 -41.89 -0.20 -13.66
CA SER A 363 -40.52 -0.44 -14.13
C SER A 363 -39.85 -1.57 -13.33
N THR A 364 -40.06 -1.61 -12.01
CA THR A 364 -39.54 -2.69 -11.14
C THR A 364 -40.12 -4.06 -11.50
N LEU A 365 -41.42 -4.14 -11.80
CA LEU A 365 -42.06 -5.39 -12.21
C LEU A 365 -41.52 -5.91 -13.56
N ILE A 366 -41.28 -4.99 -14.51
CA ILE A 366 -40.67 -5.32 -15.81
C ILE A 366 -39.22 -5.79 -15.61
N PHE A 367 -38.44 -5.03 -14.85
CA PHE A 367 -37.05 -5.33 -14.54
C PHE A 367 -36.87 -6.68 -13.84
N THR A 368 -37.83 -7.08 -13.01
CA THR A 368 -37.82 -8.38 -12.31
C THR A 368 -38.53 -9.50 -13.07
N SER A 369 -39.02 -9.23 -14.29
CA SER A 369 -39.79 -10.17 -15.12
C SER A 369 -41.08 -10.72 -14.48
N LEU A 370 -41.63 -10.04 -13.47
CA LEU A 370 -42.83 -10.48 -12.75
C LEU A 370 -44.15 -10.22 -13.52
N GLY A 371 -44.11 -9.45 -14.61
CA GLY A 371 -45.23 -9.31 -15.54
C GLY A 371 -45.79 -7.88 -15.68
N LEU A 372 -46.67 -7.71 -16.66
CA LEU A 372 -47.06 -6.43 -17.27
C LEU A 372 -48.54 -6.11 -17.03
N GLU A 373 -48.83 -5.24 -16.06
CA GLU A 373 -50.14 -4.58 -16.01
C GLU A 373 -50.06 -3.07 -16.24
N GLY A 374 -48.99 -2.38 -15.80
CA GLY A 374 -48.92 -0.92 -15.84
C GLY A 374 -48.39 -0.27 -17.13
N ILE A 375 -47.25 -0.72 -17.68
CA ILE A 375 -46.60 -0.10 -18.86
C ILE A 375 -46.65 -1.06 -20.05
N LYS A 376 -47.36 -0.68 -21.12
CA LYS A 376 -47.43 -1.48 -22.36
C LYS A 376 -46.87 -0.71 -23.55
N PRO A 377 -45.90 -1.26 -24.30
CA PRO A 377 -45.33 -0.56 -25.45
C PRO A 377 -46.31 -0.56 -26.63
N ILE A 378 -46.51 0.62 -27.25
CA ILE A 378 -47.38 0.79 -28.43
C ILE A 378 -46.56 0.80 -29.73
N THR A 379 -45.33 1.30 -29.65
CA THR A 379 -44.44 1.50 -30.80
C THR A 379 -43.25 0.55 -30.76
N SER A 380 -42.59 0.32 -31.89
CA SER A 380 -41.37 -0.50 -31.97
C SER A 380 -40.26 0.02 -31.05
N LEU A 381 -40.13 1.34 -30.89
CA LEU A 381 -39.18 1.95 -29.96
C LEU A 381 -39.53 1.64 -28.49
N GLY A 382 -40.82 1.70 -28.13
CA GLY A 382 -41.27 1.31 -26.80
C GLY A 382 -41.03 -0.18 -26.53
N GLN A 383 -41.25 -1.03 -27.53
CA GLN A 383 -40.98 -2.48 -27.43
C GLN A 383 -39.49 -2.73 -27.17
N LEU A 384 -38.60 -2.07 -27.92
CA LEU A 384 -37.15 -2.19 -27.73
C LEU A 384 -36.71 -1.77 -26.32
N LEU A 385 -37.29 -0.69 -25.77
CA LEU A 385 -36.99 -0.23 -24.42
C LEU A 385 -37.40 -1.26 -23.36
N VAL A 386 -38.63 -1.78 -23.43
CA VAL A 386 -39.09 -2.82 -22.51
C VAL A 386 -38.24 -4.08 -22.63
N ILE A 387 -37.91 -4.50 -23.84
CA ILE A 387 -37.02 -5.66 -24.09
C ILE A 387 -35.65 -5.40 -23.46
N SER A 388 -35.07 -4.21 -23.65
CA SER A 388 -33.77 -3.87 -23.08
C SER A 388 -33.80 -3.88 -21.55
N GLU A 389 -34.88 -3.39 -20.92
CA GLU A 389 -35.05 -3.39 -19.47
C GLU A 389 -35.07 -4.82 -18.92
N VAL A 390 -35.84 -5.70 -19.57
CA VAL A 390 -35.91 -7.12 -19.21
C VAL A 390 -34.55 -7.80 -19.36
N ILE A 391 -33.80 -7.53 -20.44
CA ILE A 391 -32.45 -8.06 -20.65
C ILE A 391 -31.51 -7.60 -19.52
N PHE A 392 -31.52 -6.31 -19.18
CA PHE A 392 -30.72 -5.79 -18.07
C PHE A 392 -31.13 -6.41 -16.73
N GLY A 393 -32.42 -6.61 -16.50
CA GLY A 393 -32.96 -7.33 -15.35
C GLY A 393 -32.38 -8.73 -15.20
N TYR A 394 -32.42 -9.53 -16.27
CA TYR A 394 -31.83 -10.87 -16.29
C TYR A 394 -30.32 -10.88 -16.08
N ILE A 395 -29.59 -9.92 -16.67
CA ILE A 395 -28.13 -9.79 -16.46
C ILE A 395 -27.83 -9.53 -14.99
N VAL A 396 -28.56 -8.60 -14.36
CA VAL A 396 -28.39 -8.26 -12.93
C VAL A 396 -28.75 -9.45 -12.03
N LEU A 397 -29.83 -10.17 -12.34
CA LEU A 397 -30.22 -11.38 -11.61
C LEU A 397 -29.17 -12.50 -11.74
N ALA A 398 -28.69 -12.77 -12.95
CA ALA A 398 -27.66 -13.77 -13.20
C ALA A 398 -26.37 -13.45 -12.42
N LEU A 399 -26.02 -12.18 -12.35
CA LEU A 399 -24.86 -11.73 -11.58
C LEU A 399 -25.09 -11.86 -10.06
N PHE A 400 -26.30 -11.58 -9.53
CA PHE A 400 -26.66 -11.90 -8.14
C PHE A 400 -26.47 -13.39 -7.82
N VAL A 401 -26.97 -14.27 -8.69
CA VAL A 401 -26.86 -15.74 -8.53
C VAL A 401 -25.41 -16.19 -8.58
N PHE A 402 -24.63 -15.72 -9.56
CA PHE A 402 -23.20 -15.99 -9.69
C PHE A 402 -22.44 -15.63 -8.41
N LEU A 403 -22.74 -14.49 -7.82
CA LEU A 403 -22.09 -14.03 -6.59
C LEU A 403 -22.48 -14.85 -5.38
N LEU A 404 -23.75 -15.25 -5.29
CA LEU A 404 -24.24 -16.11 -4.23
C LEU A 404 -23.58 -17.48 -4.30
N ALA A 405 -23.47 -18.07 -5.50
CA ALA A 405 -22.75 -19.33 -5.72
C ALA A 405 -21.28 -19.22 -5.28
N ARG A 406 -20.57 -18.18 -5.74
CA ARG A 406 -19.15 -17.97 -5.41
C ARG A 406 -18.90 -17.78 -3.91
N LYS A 407 -19.84 -17.15 -3.18
CA LYS A 407 -19.70 -16.92 -1.74
C LYS A 407 -20.04 -18.17 -0.91
N VAL A 408 -20.92 -19.03 -1.42
CA VAL A 408 -21.17 -20.35 -0.82
C VAL A 408 -19.95 -21.24 -0.99
N GLU A 409 -19.33 -21.27 -2.17
CA GLU A 409 -18.08 -22.02 -2.41
C GLU A 409 -16.93 -21.59 -1.50
N TRP A 410 -16.82 -20.31 -1.15
CA TRP A 410 -15.78 -19.82 -0.22
C TRP A 410 -15.99 -20.22 1.24
N LYS A 411 -17.18 -20.72 1.60
CA LYS A 411 -17.53 -21.13 2.97
C LYS A 411 -17.32 -22.62 3.23
N TYR A 412 -16.99 -23.39 2.19
CA TYR A 412 -16.67 -24.82 2.21
C TYR A 412 -15.31 -25.04 1.59
#